data_AF-A0A8W8JFG8-F1
#
_entry.id   AF-A0A8W8JFG8-F1
#
_cell.length_a   1.000
_cell.length_b   1.000
_cell.length_c   1.000
_cell.angle_alpha   90.00
_cell.angle_beta   90.00
_cell.angle_gamma   90.00
#
_symmetry.space_group_name_H-M   'P 1'
#
loop_
_entity.id
_entity.type
_entity.pdbx_description
1 polymer ?
#
loop_
_entity_poly.entity_id
_entity_poly.type
_entity_poly.pdbx_seq_one_letter_code
_entity_poly.pdbx_strand_id
1 'polypeptide(L)'
;MSASLVNNLHFENWSSNHVSDWLKGLDDVIQQYVVHFKDKDVNGKKLMMLTHYDLEKIGVRKLGHQELILEAVDLLRSLRYDYETENLQSLALQLGCKARSLFNEVQPRNLENDPNMANHSHSSRSRPHQLSVEILSSVADLIITLKCVIQWLDRAPFDRIYDMILLRNTLVKLGIDLISACQKDTTDSNPEEKISTACHMLADYCDGLVVSNSETLSIQPASLEHTTIRKKPGEELGMTIHSAYYGVHVIGDIRGRSPADLCGKIEKGDEVVQVDQKTVVGWQLQRLVDTLKEKPKEVHLLLKKRPHHISPYGQLPNKRHQNTNLLQPQVNTLPSKKRRSREGEHNKQPRPSLQEFVSSVPSEDLYTPR
;
A
#
# COMPACT_ATOMS: atom_id res chain seq x y z
N MET A 1 -2.00 -14.50 18.09
CA MET A 1 -1.77 -14.76 16.66
C MET A 1 -1.39 -16.23 16.51
N SER A 2 -2.02 -17.01 15.62
CA SER A 2 -1.77 -18.45 15.56
C SER A 2 -0.37 -18.72 14.99
N ALA A 3 0.41 -19.55 15.69
CA ALA A 3 1.75 -19.98 15.28
C ALA A 3 1.80 -20.58 13.86
N SER A 4 0.65 -20.94 13.28
CA SER A 4 0.50 -21.45 11.91
C SER A 4 0.74 -20.41 10.81
N LEU A 5 0.44 -19.13 11.03
CA LEU A 5 0.57 -18.10 9.98
C LEU A 5 2.03 -17.67 9.79
N VAL A 6 2.78 -17.56 10.88
CA VAL A 6 4.21 -17.20 10.84
C VAL A 6 5.00 -18.28 10.10
N ASN A 7 4.65 -19.57 10.26
CA ASN A 7 5.27 -20.68 9.53
C ASN A 7 5.15 -20.55 7.99
N ASN A 8 4.10 -19.90 7.47
CA ASN A 8 3.91 -19.75 6.03
C ASN A 8 4.91 -18.79 5.38
N LEU A 9 5.59 -17.96 6.15
CA LEU A 9 6.59 -17.01 5.66
C LEU A 9 8.03 -17.48 5.85
N HIS A 10 8.29 -18.66 6.42
CA HIS A 10 9.65 -19.15 6.61
C HIS A 10 10.23 -19.72 5.30
N PHE A 11 10.58 -18.84 4.38
CA PHE A 11 11.14 -19.18 3.06
C PHE A 11 12.46 -19.95 3.16
N GLU A 12 13.21 -19.78 4.26
CA GLU A 12 14.41 -20.56 4.59
C GLU A 12 14.15 -22.07 4.67
N ASN A 13 12.91 -22.48 4.95
CA ASN A 13 12.51 -23.88 5.05
C ASN A 13 12.07 -24.48 3.71
N TRP A 14 12.10 -23.71 2.63
CA TRP A 14 11.77 -24.22 1.31
C TRP A 14 12.77 -25.29 0.86
N SER A 15 12.24 -26.35 0.26
CA SER A 15 13.03 -27.36 -0.44
C SER A 15 13.43 -26.83 -1.82
N SER A 16 14.36 -27.49 -2.50
CA SER A 16 14.70 -27.15 -3.89
C SER A 16 13.52 -27.26 -4.84
N ASN A 17 12.55 -28.14 -4.56
CA ASN A 17 11.29 -28.20 -5.30
C ASN A 17 10.42 -26.96 -5.07
N HIS A 18 10.24 -26.52 -3.81
CA HIS A 18 9.49 -25.30 -3.50
C HIS A 18 10.11 -24.06 -4.17
N VAL A 19 11.45 -23.94 -4.13
CA VAL A 19 12.17 -22.86 -4.83
C VAL A 19 11.93 -22.95 -6.34
N SER A 20 12.04 -24.14 -6.92
CA SER A 20 11.82 -24.36 -8.36
C SER A 20 10.39 -23.99 -8.78
N ASP A 21 9.39 -24.32 -7.97
CA ASP A 21 8.00 -24.01 -8.25
C ASP A 21 7.71 -22.51 -8.12
N TRP A 22 8.32 -21.83 -7.15
CA TRP A 22 8.25 -20.37 -7.03
C TRP A 22 8.91 -19.66 -8.21
N LEU A 23 10.10 -20.10 -8.65
CA LEU A 23 10.81 -19.51 -9.81
C LEU A 23 9.98 -19.55 -11.10
N LYS A 24 9.11 -20.55 -11.28
CA LYS A 24 8.22 -20.66 -12.43
C LYS A 24 7.17 -19.54 -12.50
N GLY A 25 6.96 -18.79 -11.43
CA GLY A 25 6.04 -17.66 -11.44
C GLY A 25 6.68 -16.31 -11.80
N LEU A 26 8.00 -16.19 -11.77
CA LEU A 26 8.72 -14.91 -11.83
C LEU A 26 8.65 -14.21 -13.19
N ASP A 27 9.21 -14.84 -14.22
CA ASP A 27 9.19 -14.34 -15.59
C ASP A 27 9.41 -15.53 -16.55
N ASP A 28 8.88 -15.42 -17.76
CA ASP A 28 9.05 -16.43 -18.80
C ASP A 28 10.54 -16.63 -19.16
N VAL A 29 11.35 -15.57 -19.09
CA VAL A 29 12.80 -15.67 -19.36
C VAL A 29 13.55 -16.46 -18.28
N ILE A 30 12.97 -16.61 -17.09
CA ILE A 30 13.59 -17.32 -15.95
C ILE A 30 13.33 -18.82 -16.00
N GLN A 31 12.30 -19.28 -16.72
CA GLN A 31 11.92 -20.70 -16.81
C GLN A 31 13.08 -21.62 -17.20
N GLN A 32 13.94 -21.15 -18.11
CA GLN A 32 15.11 -21.90 -18.59
C GLN A 32 16.12 -22.23 -17.49
N TYR A 33 16.13 -21.47 -16.38
CA TYR A 33 17.07 -21.69 -15.27
C TYR A 33 16.49 -22.57 -14.16
N VAL A 34 15.19 -22.83 -14.14
CA VAL A 34 14.53 -23.59 -13.06
C VAL A 34 15.19 -24.96 -12.85
N VAL A 35 15.55 -25.64 -13.94
CA VAL A 35 16.24 -26.93 -13.88
C VAL A 35 17.63 -26.78 -13.25
N HIS A 36 18.38 -25.72 -13.57
CA HIS A 36 19.70 -25.49 -12.98
C HIS A 36 19.63 -25.25 -11.47
N PHE A 37 18.62 -24.52 -10.99
CA PHE A 37 18.39 -24.32 -9.55
C PHE A 37 18.10 -25.66 -8.85
N LYS A 38 17.31 -26.52 -9.49
CA LYS A 38 17.02 -27.86 -8.98
C LYS A 38 18.25 -28.76 -8.96
N ASP A 39 19.02 -28.79 -10.06
CA ASP A 39 20.23 -29.61 -10.20
C ASP A 39 21.33 -29.20 -9.22
N LYS A 40 21.41 -27.90 -8.89
CA LYS A 40 22.34 -27.35 -7.89
C LYS A 40 21.79 -27.43 -6.45
N ASP A 41 20.63 -28.04 -6.26
CA ASP A 41 19.90 -28.16 -5.01
C ASP A 41 19.82 -26.82 -4.26
N VAL A 42 19.36 -25.79 -4.96
CA VAL A 42 19.14 -24.46 -4.38
C VAL A 42 17.87 -24.51 -3.54
N ASN A 43 18.03 -24.66 -2.23
CA ASN A 43 16.95 -24.65 -1.25
C ASN A 43 16.70 -23.23 -0.71
N GLY A 44 15.70 -23.08 0.17
CA GLY A 44 15.29 -21.81 0.74
C GLY A 44 16.42 -21.03 1.40
N LYS A 45 17.27 -21.69 2.19
CA LYS A 45 18.43 -21.03 2.82
C LYS A 45 19.39 -20.42 1.79
N LYS A 46 19.72 -21.18 0.74
CA LYS A 46 20.57 -20.68 -0.35
C LYS A 46 19.87 -19.54 -1.09
N LEU A 47 18.56 -19.66 -1.37
CA LEU A 47 17.77 -18.65 -2.05
C LEU A 47 17.83 -17.30 -1.31
N MET A 48 17.62 -17.30 0.02
CA MET A 48 17.60 -16.09 0.84
C MET A 48 18.97 -15.40 0.98
N MET A 49 20.05 -16.07 0.56
CA MET A 49 21.42 -15.57 0.60
C MET A 49 22.03 -15.39 -0.80
N LEU A 50 21.22 -15.47 -1.85
CA LEU A 50 21.70 -15.37 -3.24
C LEU A 50 22.40 -14.04 -3.49
N THR A 51 23.49 -14.13 -4.23
CA THR A 51 24.23 -12.99 -4.79
C THR A 51 24.35 -13.11 -6.30
N HIS A 52 24.74 -12.03 -6.98
CA HIS A 52 25.08 -12.05 -8.41
C HIS A 52 26.09 -13.15 -8.76
N TYR A 53 27.09 -13.35 -7.89
CA TYR A 53 28.14 -14.36 -8.06
C TYR A 53 27.60 -15.79 -7.97
N ASP A 54 26.66 -16.04 -7.05
CA ASP A 54 26.03 -17.36 -6.92
C ASP A 54 25.14 -17.67 -8.14
N LEU A 55 24.42 -16.68 -8.65
CA LEU A 55 23.61 -16.80 -9.85
C LEU A 55 24.46 -17.13 -11.08
N GLU A 56 25.63 -16.52 -11.21
CA GLU A 56 26.58 -16.84 -12.28
C GLU A 56 27.03 -18.31 -12.20
N LYS A 57 27.29 -18.83 -10.99
CA LYS A 57 27.64 -20.25 -10.76
C LYS A 57 26.50 -21.23 -11.03
N ILE A 58 25.26 -20.80 -10.80
CA ILE A 58 24.05 -21.56 -11.15
C ILE A 58 23.84 -21.56 -12.67
N GLY A 59 24.44 -20.60 -13.40
CA GLY A 59 24.39 -20.51 -14.85
C GLY A 59 23.53 -19.35 -15.36
N VAL A 60 23.05 -18.48 -14.48
CA VAL A 60 22.36 -17.24 -14.82
C VAL A 60 23.42 -16.14 -15.02
N ARG A 61 23.93 -15.99 -16.25
CA ARG A 61 25.00 -15.02 -16.56
C ARG A 61 24.51 -13.66 -17.06
N LYS A 62 23.27 -13.59 -17.53
CA LYS A 62 22.69 -12.34 -18.05
C LYS A 62 22.33 -11.44 -16.88
N LEU A 63 22.92 -10.25 -16.80
CA LEU A 63 22.71 -9.31 -15.69
C LEU A 63 21.21 -9.04 -15.46
N GLY A 64 20.44 -8.70 -16.50
CA GLY A 64 19.00 -8.47 -16.33
C GLY A 64 18.22 -9.67 -15.79
N HIS A 65 18.64 -10.90 -16.08
CA HIS A 65 18.01 -12.09 -15.50
C HIS A 65 18.43 -12.30 -14.03
N GLN A 66 19.65 -11.90 -13.68
CA GLN A 66 20.09 -11.91 -12.29
C GLN A 66 19.28 -10.90 -11.47
N GLU A 67 19.12 -9.66 -11.97
CA GLU A 67 18.31 -8.62 -11.32
C GLU A 67 16.87 -9.08 -11.09
N LEU A 68 16.19 -9.65 -12.09
CA LEU A 68 14.82 -10.15 -11.93
C LEU A 68 14.68 -11.18 -10.79
N ILE A 69 15.67 -12.08 -10.63
CA ILE A 69 15.65 -13.06 -9.55
C ILE A 69 15.95 -12.40 -8.21
N LEU A 70 16.98 -11.54 -8.15
CA LEU A 70 17.39 -10.89 -6.90
C LEU A 70 16.34 -9.92 -6.38
N GLU A 71 15.71 -9.14 -7.26
CA GLU A 71 14.58 -8.27 -6.89
C GLU A 71 13.42 -9.09 -6.31
N ALA A 72 13.09 -10.23 -6.90
CA ALA A 72 12.04 -11.11 -6.38
C ALA A 72 12.42 -11.74 -5.02
N VAL A 73 13.69 -12.10 -4.83
CA VAL A 73 14.22 -12.57 -3.54
C VAL A 73 14.17 -11.45 -2.50
N ASP A 74 14.42 -10.20 -2.87
CA ASP A 74 14.34 -9.04 -1.97
C ASP A 74 12.93 -8.81 -1.46
N LEU A 75 11.93 -9.02 -2.31
CA LEU A 75 10.53 -8.99 -1.88
C LEU A 75 10.21 -10.11 -0.87
N LEU A 76 10.75 -11.32 -1.06
CA LEU A 76 10.62 -12.39 -0.06
C LEU A 76 11.31 -12.02 1.26
N ARG A 77 12.52 -11.45 1.20
CA ARG A 77 13.25 -11.00 2.39
C ARG A 77 12.48 -9.93 3.15
N SER A 78 11.98 -8.92 2.45
CA SER A 78 11.21 -7.84 3.08
C SER A 78 9.93 -8.37 3.72
N LEU A 79 9.20 -9.25 3.02
CA LEU A 79 8.03 -9.89 3.60
C LEU A 79 8.37 -10.76 4.82
N ARG A 80 9.51 -11.46 4.83
CA ARG A 80 9.92 -12.33 5.94
C ARG A 80 10.27 -11.54 7.19
N TYR A 81 11.08 -10.50 7.04
CA TYR A 81 11.76 -9.85 8.16
C TYR A 81 11.10 -8.53 8.57
N ASP A 82 10.44 -7.84 7.65
CA ASP A 82 9.98 -6.48 7.91
C ASP A 82 8.49 -6.41 8.24
N TYR A 83 7.66 -7.37 7.80
CA TYR A 83 6.19 -7.19 7.85
C TYR A 83 5.61 -6.96 9.26
N GLU A 84 6.22 -7.51 10.31
CA GLU A 84 5.77 -7.35 11.72
C GLU A 84 6.22 -6.03 12.35
N THR A 85 7.20 -5.36 11.75
CA THR A 85 7.81 -4.13 12.30
C THR A 85 7.56 -2.91 11.41
N GLU A 86 7.28 -3.14 10.13
CA GLU A 86 6.95 -2.11 9.15
C GLU A 86 5.65 -1.42 9.56
N ASN A 87 5.77 -0.12 9.85
CA ASN A 87 4.66 0.79 10.09
C ASN A 87 4.96 2.15 9.46
N LEU A 88 3.94 2.98 9.29
CA LEU A 88 4.09 4.27 8.62
C LEU A 88 5.08 5.18 9.36
N GLN A 89 5.11 5.14 10.70
CA GLN A 89 6.04 5.93 11.49
C GLN A 89 7.50 5.47 11.28
N SER A 90 7.77 4.17 11.29
CA SER A 90 9.13 3.65 11.09
C SER A 90 9.64 3.94 9.68
N LEU A 91 8.78 3.86 8.67
CA LEU A 91 9.12 4.24 7.30
C LEU A 91 9.36 5.75 7.15
N ALA A 92 8.55 6.59 7.79
CA ALA A 92 8.76 8.04 7.78
C ALA A 92 10.07 8.42 8.49
N LEU A 93 10.38 7.79 9.62
CA LEU A 93 11.66 7.99 10.30
C LEU A 93 12.85 7.61 9.40
N GLN A 94 12.78 6.46 8.73
CA GLN A 94 13.81 6.04 7.77
C GLN A 94 13.95 7.04 6.62
N LEU A 95 12.84 7.50 6.04
CA LEU A 95 12.83 8.47 4.96
C LEU A 95 13.45 9.80 5.40
N GLY A 96 13.06 10.32 6.57
CA GLY A 96 13.60 11.57 7.13
C GLY A 96 15.09 11.49 7.44
N CYS A 97 15.56 10.37 8.00
CA CYS A 97 16.98 10.12 8.23
C CYS A 97 17.78 10.10 6.92
N LYS A 98 17.31 9.38 5.90
CA LYS A 98 17.97 9.34 4.59
C LYS A 98 17.98 10.71 3.92
N ALA A 99 16.87 11.45 3.99
CA ALA A 99 16.77 12.80 3.43
C ALA A 99 17.77 13.76 4.10
N ARG A 100 17.91 13.70 5.43
CA ARG A 100 18.87 14.52 6.18
C ARG A 100 20.33 14.15 5.88
N SER A 101 20.62 12.86 5.75
CA SER A 101 21.96 12.40 5.33
C SER A 101 22.33 12.93 3.96
N LEU A 102 21.41 12.84 2.98
CA LEU A 102 21.64 13.37 1.64
C LEU A 102 21.75 14.91 1.63
N PHE A 103 20.91 15.60 2.41
CA PHE A 103 21.02 17.05 2.59
C PHE A 103 22.43 17.46 3.05
N ASN A 104 22.95 16.78 4.08
CA ASN A 104 24.29 17.03 4.62
C ASN A 104 25.42 16.67 3.64
N GLU A 105 25.20 15.69 2.75
CA GLU A 105 26.16 15.31 1.70
C GLU A 105 26.26 16.37 0.58
N VAL A 106 25.15 17.07 0.31
CA VAL A 106 25.03 18.06 -0.77
C VAL A 106 25.35 19.48 -0.30
N GLN A 107 25.02 19.83 0.95
CA GLN A 107 25.17 21.17 1.51
C GLN A 107 26.58 21.79 1.39
N PRO A 108 27.70 21.07 1.65
CA PRO A 108 29.04 21.62 1.47
C PRO A 108 29.34 22.05 0.03
N ARG A 109 28.79 21.32 -0.96
CA ARG A 109 28.98 21.65 -2.39
C ARG A 109 28.17 22.87 -2.80
N ASN A 110 27.00 23.08 -2.21
CA ASN A 110 26.22 24.31 -2.38
C ASN A 110 26.97 25.53 -1.85
N LEU A 111 27.62 25.41 -0.69
CA LEU A 111 28.43 26.49 -0.10
C LEU A 111 29.68 26.82 -0.91
N GLU A 112 30.33 25.82 -1.52
CA GLU A 112 31.46 26.03 -2.45
C GLU A 112 31.04 26.78 -3.75
N ASN A 113 29.76 26.71 -4.13
CA ASN A 113 29.21 27.32 -5.33
C ASN A 113 28.51 28.67 -5.08
N ASP A 114 28.49 29.17 -3.84
CA ASP A 114 27.84 30.45 -3.49
C ASP A 114 28.63 31.65 -4.04
N PRO A 115 28.07 32.44 -4.98
CA PRO A 115 28.75 33.59 -5.56
C PRO A 115 29.07 34.72 -4.55
N ASN A 116 28.49 34.68 -3.35
CA ASN A 116 28.70 35.70 -2.31
C ASN A 116 29.85 35.39 -1.33
N MET A 117 30.50 34.22 -1.40
CA MET A 117 31.69 33.90 -0.59
C MET A 117 32.99 34.18 -1.36
N ALA A 118 33.38 35.46 -1.42
CA ALA A 118 34.51 35.99 -2.19
C ALA A 118 35.93 35.65 -1.66
N ASN A 119 36.14 34.59 -0.88
CA ASN A 119 37.46 34.27 -0.33
C ASN A 119 37.75 32.76 -0.36
N HIS A 120 38.29 32.25 -1.48
CA HIS A 120 39.56 31.50 -1.50
C HIS A 120 39.93 30.99 -2.91
N SER A 121 41.04 31.55 -3.41
CA SER A 121 41.97 31.01 -4.41
C SER A 121 41.48 30.76 -5.86
N HIS A 122 42.22 31.34 -6.79
CA HIS A 122 42.18 31.09 -8.23
C HIS A 122 42.60 29.66 -8.61
N SER A 123 41.81 28.66 -8.22
CA SER A 123 41.93 27.27 -8.68
C SER A 123 40.58 26.65 -9.05
N SER A 124 39.53 27.46 -9.24
CA SER A 124 38.25 26.97 -9.76
C SER A 124 38.37 26.63 -11.25
N ARG A 125 39.05 25.53 -11.55
CA ARG A 125 38.65 24.69 -12.67
C ARG A 125 37.20 24.36 -12.40
N SER A 126 36.31 24.97 -13.18
CA SER A 126 34.87 24.71 -13.20
C SER A 126 34.67 23.20 -13.06
N ARG A 127 34.34 22.74 -11.85
CA ARG A 127 33.96 21.34 -11.68
C ARG A 127 32.72 21.19 -12.56
N PRO A 128 32.66 20.16 -13.43
CA PRO A 128 31.45 19.92 -14.20
C PRO A 128 30.28 19.86 -13.22
N HIS A 129 29.16 20.51 -13.56
CA HIS A 129 27.92 20.58 -12.77
C HIS A 129 27.22 19.20 -12.71
N GLN A 130 28.00 18.14 -12.52
CA GLN A 130 27.59 16.77 -12.62
C GLN A 130 27.62 16.17 -11.22
N LEU A 131 26.44 15.75 -10.78
CA LEU A 131 26.25 15.03 -9.52
C LEU A 131 27.16 13.80 -9.46
N SER A 132 27.75 13.56 -8.29
CA SER A 132 28.60 12.39 -8.09
C SER A 132 27.76 11.11 -8.04
N VAL A 133 28.40 9.96 -8.30
CA VAL A 133 27.70 8.67 -8.31
C VAL A 133 27.15 8.34 -6.91
N GLU A 134 27.83 8.79 -5.85
CA GLU A 134 27.38 8.64 -4.47
C GLU A 134 26.06 9.39 -4.23
N ILE A 135 25.95 10.65 -4.66
CA ILE A 135 24.70 11.43 -4.58
C ILE A 135 23.58 10.74 -5.35
N LEU A 136 23.85 10.32 -6.59
CA LEU A 136 22.84 9.63 -7.42
C LEU A 136 22.38 8.33 -6.78
N SER A 137 23.29 7.58 -6.15
CA SER A 137 22.97 6.38 -5.38
C SER A 137 22.14 6.69 -4.14
N SER A 138 22.50 7.73 -3.38
CA SER A 138 21.76 8.20 -2.19
C SER A 138 20.35 8.68 -2.57
N VAL A 139 20.19 9.38 -3.70
CA VAL A 139 18.88 9.78 -4.23
C VAL A 139 18.06 8.54 -4.62
N ALA A 140 18.65 7.58 -5.33
CA ALA A 140 17.94 6.35 -5.71
C ALA A 140 17.44 5.57 -4.47
N ASP A 141 18.28 5.42 -3.45
CA ASP A 141 17.94 4.78 -2.19
C ASP A 141 16.85 5.55 -1.41
N LEU A 142 16.92 6.88 -1.40
CA LEU A 142 15.88 7.74 -0.82
C LEU A 142 14.53 7.56 -1.53
N ILE A 143 14.53 7.51 -2.87
CA ILE A 143 13.32 7.31 -3.68
C ILE A 143 12.70 5.93 -3.44
N ILE A 144 13.50 4.88 -3.22
CA ILE A 144 12.99 3.56 -2.86
C ILE A 144 12.23 3.64 -1.53
N THR A 145 12.80 4.25 -0.50
CA THR A 145 12.13 4.43 0.79
C THR A 145 10.88 5.31 0.68
N LEU A 146 10.94 6.38 -0.11
CA LEU A 146 9.80 7.26 -0.38
C LEU A 146 8.63 6.49 -1.03
N LYS A 147 8.91 5.61 -1.99
CA LYS A 147 7.89 4.75 -2.61
C LYS A 147 7.21 3.86 -1.58
N CYS A 148 7.94 3.31 -0.61
CA CYS A 148 7.33 2.51 0.48
C CYS A 148 6.37 3.35 1.32
N VAL A 149 6.75 4.58 1.70
CA VAL A 149 5.86 5.51 2.42
C VAL A 149 4.60 5.82 1.60
N ILE A 150 4.75 6.15 0.31
CA ILE A 150 3.61 6.45 -0.58
C ILE A 150 2.68 5.23 -0.70
N GLN A 151 3.21 4.01 -0.80
CA GLN A 151 2.41 2.79 -0.87
C GLN A 151 1.55 2.55 0.37
N TRP A 152 2.00 3.00 1.55
CA TRP A 152 1.19 3.00 2.76
C TRP A 152 0.07 4.04 2.69
N LEU A 153 0.39 5.25 2.24
CA LEU A 153 -0.54 6.36 2.16
C LEU A 153 -1.60 6.21 1.05
N ASP A 154 -1.30 5.45 -0.01
CA ASP A 154 -2.19 5.18 -1.15
C ASP A 154 -3.36 4.23 -0.82
N ARG A 155 -3.43 3.73 0.42
CA ARG A 155 -4.32 2.63 0.79
C ARG A 155 -5.07 2.92 2.08
N ALA A 156 -6.17 2.21 2.27
CA ALA A 156 -6.92 2.28 3.51
C ALA A 156 -6.03 1.89 4.71
N PRO A 157 -6.18 2.59 5.85
CA PRO A 157 -7.14 3.66 6.14
C PRO A 157 -6.66 5.07 5.73
N PHE A 158 -5.40 5.24 5.35
CA PHE A 158 -4.77 6.53 5.11
C PHE A 158 -5.32 7.26 3.88
N ASP A 159 -5.75 6.52 2.86
CA ASP A 159 -6.40 7.06 1.65
C ASP A 159 -7.76 7.74 1.91
N ARG A 160 -8.25 7.69 3.16
CA ARG A 160 -9.50 8.34 3.61
C ARG A 160 -9.26 9.49 4.58
N ILE A 161 -8.02 9.73 5.00
CA ILE A 161 -7.65 10.78 5.95
C ILE A 161 -7.12 11.98 5.16
N TYR A 162 -7.81 13.12 5.23
CA TYR A 162 -7.50 14.30 4.41
C TYR A 162 -6.04 14.77 4.54
N ASP A 163 -5.55 14.88 5.78
CA ASP A 163 -4.17 15.33 6.03
C ASP A 163 -3.13 14.35 5.48
N MET A 164 -3.43 13.04 5.53
CA MET A 164 -2.56 12.00 4.96
C MET A 164 -2.55 12.04 3.44
N ILE A 165 -3.69 12.32 2.80
CA ILE A 165 -3.76 12.52 1.34
C ILE A 165 -2.95 13.75 0.93
N LEU A 166 -3.04 14.85 1.69
CA LEU A 166 -2.25 16.06 1.42
C LEU A 166 -0.76 15.81 1.58
N LEU A 167 -0.36 15.16 2.68
CA LEU A 167 1.02 14.74 2.92
C LEU A 167 1.53 13.86 1.77
N ARG A 168 0.77 12.83 1.38
CA ARG A 168 1.07 11.92 0.28
C ARG A 168 1.34 12.68 -1.02
N ASN A 169 0.48 13.63 -1.38
CA ASN A 169 0.64 14.41 -2.61
C ASN A 169 1.90 15.28 -2.58
N THR A 170 2.20 15.88 -1.43
CA THR A 170 3.42 16.65 -1.22
C THR A 170 4.66 15.77 -1.33
N LEU A 171 4.69 14.61 -0.66
CA LEU A 171 5.80 13.65 -0.73
C LEU A 171 6.03 13.14 -2.16
N VAL A 172 4.98 12.84 -2.92
CA VAL A 172 5.07 12.46 -4.33
C VAL A 172 5.70 13.58 -5.16
N LYS A 173 5.26 14.83 -4.97
CA LYS A 173 5.82 15.99 -5.68
C LYS A 173 7.31 16.15 -5.40
N LEU A 174 7.72 16.07 -4.13
CA LEU A 174 9.12 16.16 -3.74
C LEU A 174 9.98 15.04 -4.35
N GLY A 175 9.44 13.82 -4.44
CA GLY A 175 10.10 12.71 -5.13
C GLY A 175 10.31 12.95 -6.62
N ILE A 176 9.32 13.56 -7.29
CA ILE A 176 9.45 13.95 -8.71
C ILE A 176 10.51 15.04 -8.84
N ASP A 177 10.47 16.08 -8.00
CA ASP A 177 11.43 17.18 -8.02
C ASP A 177 12.88 16.67 -7.84
N LEU A 178 13.11 15.71 -6.94
CA LEU A 178 14.41 15.04 -6.75
C LEU A 178 14.89 14.31 -8.00
N ILE A 179 14.01 13.51 -8.62
CA ILE A 179 14.36 12.75 -9.83
C ILE A 179 14.68 13.72 -10.97
N SER A 180 13.86 14.76 -11.15
CA SER A 180 14.06 15.80 -12.16
C SER A 180 15.36 16.58 -11.96
N ALA A 181 15.77 16.84 -10.71
CA ALA A 181 17.06 17.47 -10.41
C ALA A 181 18.27 16.60 -10.82
N CYS A 182 18.10 15.27 -10.90
CA CYS A 182 19.18 14.34 -11.27
C CYS A 182 19.30 14.08 -12.78
N GLN A 183 18.36 14.56 -13.59
CA GLN A 183 18.35 14.34 -15.03
C GLN A 183 19.32 15.31 -15.74
N LYS A 184 20.00 14.83 -16.78
CA LYS A 184 21.04 15.62 -17.49
C LYS A 184 20.47 16.70 -18.44
N ASP A 185 19.19 16.61 -18.77
CA ASP A 185 18.54 17.46 -19.78
C ASP A 185 17.85 18.69 -19.18
N THR A 186 17.89 18.87 -17.85
CA THR A 186 17.41 20.09 -17.21
C THR A 186 18.39 21.22 -17.54
N THR A 187 17.92 22.19 -18.33
CA THR A 187 18.62 23.46 -18.63
C THR A 187 18.77 24.37 -17.40
N ASP A 188 18.55 23.83 -16.21
CA ASP A 188 18.32 24.57 -14.98
C ASP A 188 19.60 24.66 -14.16
N SER A 189 19.81 25.84 -13.59
CA SER A 189 21.02 26.18 -12.86
C SER A 189 20.90 25.59 -11.45
N ASN A 190 21.88 24.79 -11.03
CA ASN A 190 22.08 24.27 -9.66
C ASN A 190 21.20 23.06 -9.21
N PRO A 191 21.48 21.83 -9.69
CA PRO A 191 20.77 20.63 -9.23
C PRO A 191 20.99 20.33 -7.74
N GLU A 192 22.14 20.70 -7.17
CA GLU A 192 22.47 20.50 -5.76
C GLU A 192 21.56 21.30 -4.81
N GLU A 193 21.19 22.54 -5.17
CA GLU A 193 20.25 23.34 -4.39
C GLU A 193 18.86 22.72 -4.39
N LYS A 194 18.37 22.28 -5.55
CA LYS A 194 17.06 21.61 -5.66
C LYS A 194 16.99 20.32 -4.85
N ILE A 195 18.04 19.51 -4.91
CA ILE A 195 18.15 18.28 -4.11
C ILE A 195 18.13 18.64 -2.63
N SER A 196 18.93 19.64 -2.22
CA SER A 196 18.98 20.12 -0.83
C SER A 196 17.61 20.61 -0.34
N THR A 197 16.91 21.46 -1.11
CA THR A 197 15.57 21.95 -0.75
C THR A 197 14.56 20.80 -0.62
N ALA A 198 14.53 19.87 -1.58
CA ALA A 198 13.61 18.74 -1.55
C ALA A 198 13.89 17.81 -0.35
N CYS A 199 15.16 17.52 -0.07
CA CYS A 199 15.56 16.72 1.08
C CYS A 199 15.21 17.38 2.41
N HIS A 200 15.40 18.69 2.54
CA HIS A 200 15.01 19.42 3.74
C HIS A 200 13.50 19.33 3.99
N MET A 201 12.70 19.63 2.97
CA MET A 201 11.23 19.51 3.06
C MET A 201 10.78 18.07 3.37
N LEU A 202 11.37 17.06 2.71
CA LEU A 202 11.06 15.66 3.00
C LEU A 202 11.33 15.31 4.47
N ALA A 203 12.46 15.76 5.02
CA ALA A 203 12.80 15.53 6.41
C ALA A 203 11.79 16.19 7.36
N ASP A 204 11.42 17.44 7.11
CA ASP A 204 10.45 18.18 7.94
C ASP A 204 9.06 17.53 7.94
N TYR A 205 8.56 17.10 6.78
CA TYR A 205 7.28 16.40 6.69
C TYR A 205 7.31 15.03 7.39
N CYS A 206 8.43 14.32 7.30
CA CYS A 206 8.61 13.05 8.00
C CYS A 206 8.69 13.23 9.52
N ASP A 207 9.43 14.23 9.99
CA ASP A 207 9.51 14.57 11.41
C ASP A 207 8.14 14.99 11.94
N GLY A 208 7.39 15.77 11.16
CA GLY A 208 6.00 16.10 11.44
C GLY A 208 5.16 14.84 11.70
N LEU A 209 5.20 13.86 10.80
CA LEU A 209 4.48 12.59 10.95
C LEU A 209 4.93 11.79 12.18
N VAL A 210 6.23 11.77 12.46
CA VAL A 210 6.80 11.03 13.60
C VAL A 210 6.38 11.66 14.94
N VAL A 211 6.36 12.99 15.02
CA VAL A 211 6.09 13.76 16.23
C VAL A 211 4.58 13.95 16.48
N SER A 212 3.78 14.13 15.44
CA SER A 212 2.34 14.44 15.55
C SER A 212 1.47 13.26 16.00
N ASN A 213 2.06 12.19 16.54
CA ASN A 213 1.51 10.84 16.58
C ASN A 213 0.44 10.64 17.68
N SER A 214 -0.65 11.40 17.58
CA SER A 214 -1.90 11.23 18.34
C SER A 214 -2.74 10.06 17.83
N GLU A 215 -2.35 9.42 16.71
CA GLU A 215 -3.15 8.41 16.02
C GLU A 215 -2.53 7.01 16.14
N THR A 216 -3.29 6.08 16.73
CA THR A 216 -2.88 4.68 16.97
C THR A 216 -2.54 3.91 15.68
N LEU A 217 -2.95 4.40 14.50
CA LEU A 217 -2.78 3.67 13.24
C LEU A 217 -1.37 3.74 12.65
N SER A 218 -0.66 4.86 12.80
CA SER A 218 0.65 5.06 12.15
C SER A 218 1.76 4.19 12.77
N ILE A 219 1.58 3.76 14.02
CA ILE A 219 2.49 2.86 14.75
C ILE A 219 2.10 1.38 14.67
N GLN A 220 0.91 1.07 14.14
CA GLN A 220 0.47 -0.30 14.02
C GLN A 220 1.21 -0.97 12.85
N PRO A 221 1.72 -2.20 13.03
CA PRO A 221 2.36 -2.93 11.95
C PRO A 221 1.32 -3.53 10.99
N ALA A 222 1.80 -3.96 9.82
CA ALA A 222 0.98 -4.79 8.95
C ALA A 222 0.63 -6.14 9.62
N SER A 223 -0.43 -6.77 9.15
CA SER A 223 -0.89 -8.07 9.64
C SER A 223 -1.14 -9.04 8.50
N LEU A 224 -1.12 -10.33 8.78
CA LEU A 224 -1.46 -11.37 7.81
C LEU A 224 -2.82 -11.97 8.11
N GLU A 225 -3.63 -12.09 7.07
CA GLU A 225 -4.96 -12.69 7.18
C GLU A 225 -5.17 -13.78 6.12
N HIS A 226 -5.68 -14.93 6.57
CA HIS A 226 -6.09 -16.01 5.67
C HIS A 226 -7.56 -15.83 5.27
N THR A 227 -7.80 -15.78 3.96
CA THR A 227 -9.13 -15.57 3.40
C THR A 227 -9.50 -16.72 2.47
N THR A 228 -10.74 -17.19 2.57
CA THR A 228 -11.29 -18.18 1.64
C THR A 228 -12.45 -17.54 0.89
N ILE A 229 -12.35 -17.51 -0.44
CA ILE A 229 -13.43 -17.06 -1.31
C ILE A 229 -14.08 -18.29 -1.92
N ARG A 230 -15.38 -18.46 -1.70
CA ARG A 230 -16.17 -19.53 -2.32
C ARG A 230 -16.94 -18.98 -3.51
N LYS A 231 -16.89 -19.68 -4.64
CA LYS A 231 -17.50 -19.30 -5.92
C LYS A 231 -18.16 -20.50 -6.60
N LYS A 232 -19.11 -20.25 -7.50
CA LYS A 232 -19.64 -21.32 -8.36
C LYS A 232 -18.62 -21.65 -9.46
N PRO A 233 -18.59 -22.91 -9.97
CA PRO A 233 -17.79 -23.24 -11.14
C PRO A 233 -18.11 -22.31 -12.32
N GLY A 234 -17.07 -21.71 -12.92
CA GLY A 234 -17.20 -20.75 -14.02
C GLY A 234 -17.52 -19.32 -13.60
N GLU A 235 -17.80 -19.06 -12.31
CA GLU A 235 -18.00 -17.71 -11.78
C GLU A 235 -16.65 -17.01 -11.54
N GLU A 236 -16.58 -15.73 -11.87
CA GLU A 236 -15.42 -14.89 -11.56
C GLU A 236 -15.42 -14.47 -10.09
N LEU A 237 -14.24 -14.30 -9.49
CA LEU A 237 -14.12 -13.80 -8.12
C LEU A 237 -14.72 -12.39 -7.95
N GLY A 238 -14.67 -11.56 -9.00
CA GLY A 238 -15.15 -10.18 -8.99
C GLY A 238 -14.25 -9.22 -8.23
N MET A 239 -12.94 -9.39 -8.37
CA MET A 239 -11.94 -8.42 -7.93
C MET A 239 -10.97 -8.12 -9.06
N THR A 240 -10.35 -6.93 -9.05
CA THR A 240 -9.20 -6.61 -9.90
C THR A 240 -7.92 -6.66 -9.08
N ILE A 241 -6.83 -7.06 -9.72
CA ILE A 241 -5.50 -7.08 -9.11
C ILE A 241 -4.57 -6.33 -10.04
N HIS A 242 -3.81 -5.39 -9.50
CA HIS A 242 -2.77 -4.68 -10.21
C HIS A 242 -1.43 -4.96 -9.55
N SER A 243 -0.36 -5.01 -10.33
CA SER A 243 1.00 -5.07 -9.80
C SER A 243 1.46 -3.64 -9.55
N ALA A 244 1.72 -3.29 -8.29
CA ALA A 244 2.18 -1.95 -7.95
C ALA A 244 3.62 -1.75 -8.45
N TYR A 245 4.53 -2.67 -8.09
CA TYR A 245 5.96 -2.63 -8.44
C TYR A 245 6.56 -4.03 -8.36
N TYR A 246 7.39 -4.42 -9.33
CA TYR A 246 8.32 -5.57 -9.29
C TYR A 246 7.75 -6.90 -8.76
N GLY A 247 6.45 -7.18 -8.92
CA GLY A 247 5.83 -8.43 -8.46
C GLY A 247 5.15 -8.37 -7.08
N VAL A 248 4.90 -7.18 -6.54
CA VAL A 248 3.93 -6.96 -5.45
C VAL A 248 2.54 -6.76 -6.05
N HIS A 249 1.60 -7.63 -5.68
CA HIS A 249 0.24 -7.63 -6.22
C HIS A 249 -0.77 -7.08 -5.20
N VAL A 250 -1.57 -6.12 -5.64
CA VAL A 250 -2.51 -5.38 -4.77
C VAL A 250 -3.93 -5.50 -5.33
N ILE A 251 -4.89 -5.71 -4.44
CA ILE A 251 -6.31 -5.73 -4.80
C ILE A 251 -6.77 -4.31 -5.11
N GLY A 252 -7.23 -4.07 -6.33
CA GLY A 252 -7.57 -2.75 -6.85
C GLY A 252 -9.02 -2.37 -6.63
N ASP A 253 -9.96 -3.20 -7.06
CA ASP A 253 -11.39 -2.95 -6.94
C ASP A 253 -12.12 -4.26 -6.68
N ILE A 254 -13.27 -4.17 -6.01
CA ILE A 254 -14.10 -5.31 -5.63
C ILE A 254 -15.52 -5.03 -6.12
N ARG A 255 -15.99 -5.86 -7.06
CA ARG A 255 -17.33 -5.76 -7.64
C ARG A 255 -18.35 -6.12 -6.57
N GLY A 256 -19.30 -5.21 -6.31
CA GLY A 256 -20.38 -5.45 -5.35
C GLY A 256 -21.17 -6.72 -5.66
N ARG A 257 -21.56 -7.45 -4.61
CA ARG A 257 -22.26 -8.75 -4.66
C ARG A 257 -21.49 -9.89 -5.35
N SER A 258 -20.21 -9.70 -5.65
CA SER A 258 -19.35 -10.78 -6.15
C SER A 258 -18.89 -11.74 -5.04
N PRO A 259 -18.35 -12.92 -5.36
CA PRO A 259 -17.74 -13.80 -4.36
C PRO A 259 -16.69 -13.10 -3.48
N ALA A 260 -15.86 -12.22 -4.05
CA ALA A 260 -14.86 -11.45 -3.33
C ALA A 260 -15.50 -10.47 -2.32
N ASP A 261 -16.57 -9.78 -2.72
CA ASP A 261 -17.32 -8.87 -1.83
C ASP A 261 -18.02 -9.64 -0.70
N LEU A 262 -18.73 -10.72 -1.07
CA LEU A 262 -19.53 -11.52 -0.16
C LEU A 262 -18.71 -12.27 0.90
N CYS A 263 -17.41 -12.48 0.68
CA CYS A 263 -16.55 -13.09 1.69
C CYS A 263 -16.28 -12.15 2.88
N GLY A 264 -16.44 -10.83 2.70
CA GLY A 264 -16.34 -9.81 3.75
C GLY A 264 -14.96 -9.66 4.40
N LYS A 265 -13.92 -10.25 3.80
CA LYS A 265 -12.54 -10.29 4.34
C LYS A 265 -11.51 -9.64 3.42
N ILE A 266 -11.94 -9.05 2.32
CA ILE A 266 -11.07 -8.51 1.29
C ILE A 266 -11.40 -7.04 1.13
N GLU A 267 -10.36 -6.23 1.09
CA GLU A 267 -10.47 -4.80 0.90
C GLU A 267 -9.51 -4.36 -0.22
N LYS A 268 -9.89 -3.24 -0.85
CA LYS A 268 -8.98 -2.55 -1.76
C LYS A 268 -7.71 -2.16 -1.01
N GLY A 269 -6.55 -2.45 -1.60
CA GLY A 269 -5.24 -2.17 -1.02
C GLY A 269 -4.58 -3.37 -0.32
N ASP A 270 -5.30 -4.48 -0.13
CA ASP A 270 -4.70 -5.71 0.37
C ASP A 270 -3.63 -6.25 -0.58
N GLU A 271 -2.50 -6.69 -0.03
CA GLU A 271 -1.44 -7.33 -0.82
C GLU A 271 -1.63 -8.84 -0.85
N VAL A 272 -1.58 -9.43 -2.04
CA VAL A 272 -1.71 -10.89 -2.21
C VAL A 272 -0.34 -11.54 -2.01
N VAL A 273 -0.18 -12.28 -0.92
CA VAL A 273 1.06 -12.95 -0.56
C VAL A 273 1.07 -14.40 -1.04
N GLN A 274 -0.05 -15.11 -0.86
CA GLN A 274 -0.21 -16.49 -1.33
C GLN A 274 -1.55 -16.71 -2.00
N VAL A 275 -1.57 -17.61 -2.98
CA VAL A 275 -2.77 -18.19 -3.58
C VAL A 275 -2.67 -19.71 -3.49
N ASP A 276 -3.63 -20.33 -2.81
CA ASP A 276 -3.71 -21.78 -2.63
C ASP A 276 -2.39 -22.42 -2.18
N GLN A 277 -1.76 -21.81 -1.16
CA GLN A 277 -0.47 -22.20 -0.55
C GLN A 277 0.76 -21.95 -1.43
N LYS A 278 0.60 -21.41 -2.64
CA LYS A 278 1.73 -20.94 -3.47
C LYS A 278 2.03 -19.50 -3.11
N THR A 279 3.29 -19.20 -2.80
CA THR A 279 3.75 -17.82 -2.61
C THR A 279 3.87 -17.14 -3.96
N VAL A 280 3.14 -16.05 -4.15
CA VAL A 280 3.03 -15.32 -5.44
C VAL A 280 3.81 -14.01 -5.43
N VAL A 281 4.55 -13.74 -4.36
CA VAL A 281 5.43 -12.57 -4.25
C VAL A 281 6.54 -12.66 -5.29
N GLY A 282 6.71 -11.60 -6.08
CA GLY A 282 7.67 -11.53 -7.18
C GLY A 282 7.15 -12.12 -8.50
N TRP A 283 5.94 -12.71 -8.53
CA TRP A 283 5.41 -13.32 -9.74
C TRP A 283 4.94 -12.28 -10.77
N GLN A 284 4.82 -12.70 -12.03
CA GLN A 284 4.05 -11.93 -13.00
C GLN A 284 2.55 -12.00 -12.67
N LEU A 285 1.82 -10.92 -12.94
CA LEU A 285 0.39 -10.83 -12.69
C LEU A 285 -0.40 -11.95 -13.39
N GLN A 286 0.01 -12.29 -14.62
CA GLN A 286 -0.64 -13.35 -15.39
C GLN A 286 -0.56 -14.70 -14.67
N ARG A 287 0.60 -15.05 -14.11
CA ARG A 287 0.82 -16.31 -13.38
C ARG A 287 -0.04 -16.39 -12.12
N LEU A 288 -0.14 -15.28 -11.37
CA LEU A 288 -1.04 -15.18 -10.22
C LEU A 288 -2.51 -15.39 -10.66
N VAL A 289 -2.94 -14.72 -11.73
CA VAL A 289 -4.32 -14.82 -12.23
C VAL A 289 -4.66 -16.23 -12.69
N ASP A 290 -3.71 -16.93 -13.32
CA ASP A 290 -3.89 -18.32 -13.71
C ASP A 290 -4.04 -19.22 -12.48
N THR A 291 -3.24 -19.01 -11.44
CA THR A 291 -3.37 -19.75 -10.17
C THR A 291 -4.72 -19.51 -9.48
N LEU A 292 -5.28 -18.29 -9.52
CA LEU A 292 -6.63 -18.00 -9.00
C LEU A 292 -7.75 -18.75 -9.75
N LYS A 293 -7.48 -19.23 -10.96
CA LYS A 293 -8.43 -19.96 -11.81
C LYS A 293 -8.32 -21.47 -11.68
N GLU A 294 -7.21 -22.00 -11.12
CA GLU A 294 -6.96 -23.44 -10.99
C GLU A 294 -8.08 -24.16 -10.23
N LYS A 295 -8.56 -23.59 -9.12
CA LYS A 295 -9.63 -24.18 -8.31
C LYS A 295 -11.00 -23.60 -8.67
N PRO A 296 -11.97 -24.43 -9.10
CA PRO A 296 -13.24 -23.93 -9.62
C PRO A 296 -14.25 -23.50 -8.55
N LYS A 297 -14.11 -23.96 -7.30
CA LYS A 297 -15.12 -23.78 -6.24
C LYS A 297 -14.69 -22.84 -5.12
N GLU A 298 -13.40 -22.77 -4.85
CA GLU A 298 -12.87 -21.93 -3.79
C GLU A 298 -11.42 -21.55 -4.05
N VAL A 299 -11.01 -20.42 -3.51
CA VAL A 299 -9.65 -19.91 -3.57
C VAL A 299 -9.23 -19.52 -2.16
N HIS A 300 -8.05 -19.97 -1.75
CA HIS A 300 -7.45 -19.58 -0.47
C HIS A 300 -6.38 -18.53 -0.70
N LEU A 301 -6.47 -17.42 0.01
CA LEU A 301 -5.54 -16.30 -0.07
C LEU A 301 -4.87 -16.09 1.28
N LEU A 302 -3.58 -15.80 1.25
CA LEU A 302 -2.89 -15.12 2.35
C LEU A 302 -2.71 -13.66 1.93
N LEU A 303 -3.27 -12.74 2.71
CA LEU A 303 -3.24 -11.31 2.43
C LEU A 303 -2.39 -10.61 3.48
N LYS A 304 -1.51 -9.69 3.05
CA LYS A 304 -0.88 -8.70 3.93
C LYS A 304 -1.80 -7.49 3.98
N LYS A 305 -2.37 -7.28 5.17
CA LYS A 305 -3.29 -6.22 5.55
C LYS A 305 -2.49 -5.07 6.16
N ARG A 306 -2.79 -3.84 5.76
CA ARG A 306 -2.31 -2.64 6.48
C ARG A 306 -3.05 -2.51 7.83
N PRO A 307 -2.59 -1.64 8.75
CA PRO A 307 -3.30 -1.39 10.00
C PRO A 307 -4.74 -0.98 9.75
N HIS A 308 -5.66 -1.58 10.49
CA HIS A 308 -7.04 -1.12 10.55
C HIS A 308 -7.32 -0.81 12.01
N HIS A 309 -8.23 0.14 12.28
CA HIS A 309 -8.71 0.35 13.64
C HIS A 309 -9.28 -0.98 14.15
N ILE A 310 -8.56 -1.65 15.05
CA ILE A 310 -9.09 -2.78 15.80
C ILE A 310 -10.12 -2.15 16.74
N SER A 311 -11.39 -2.16 16.35
CA SER A 311 -12.46 -1.85 17.29
C SER A 311 -12.27 -2.76 18.51
N PRO A 312 -12.28 -2.23 19.76
CA PRO A 312 -12.11 -3.04 20.97
C PRO A 312 -13.19 -4.13 21.12
N TYR A 313 -14.28 -3.99 20.37
CA TYR A 313 -15.23 -5.05 20.06
C TYR A 313 -14.95 -5.47 18.61
N GLY A 314 -14.35 -6.65 18.39
CA GLY A 314 -13.85 -7.10 17.09
C GLY A 314 -14.82 -6.86 15.91
N GLN A 315 -14.24 -6.75 14.70
CA GLN A 315 -14.90 -6.45 13.42
C GLN A 315 -16.41 -6.78 13.42
N LEU A 316 -17.26 -5.77 13.64
CA LEU A 316 -18.67 -5.89 13.34
C LEU A 316 -18.77 -5.97 11.81
N PRO A 317 -19.43 -7.00 11.25
CA PRO A 317 -19.61 -7.11 9.81
C PRO A 317 -20.19 -5.79 9.28
N ASN A 318 -19.59 -5.27 8.22
CA ASN A 318 -19.96 -4.02 7.58
C ASN A 318 -21.49 -3.95 7.41
N LYS A 319 -22.19 -3.18 8.25
CA LYS A 319 -23.65 -3.00 8.22
C LYS A 319 -24.12 -2.10 7.06
N ARG A 320 -23.38 -2.06 5.95
CA ARG A 320 -23.85 -1.40 4.71
C ARG A 320 -25.00 -2.18 4.03
N HIS A 321 -25.39 -3.35 4.54
CA HIS A 321 -26.30 -4.27 3.85
C HIS A 321 -27.68 -4.53 4.48
N GLN A 322 -28.24 -3.65 5.33
CA GLN A 322 -29.62 -3.86 5.82
C GLN A 322 -30.71 -2.95 5.24
N ASN A 323 -30.40 -1.95 4.40
CA ASN A 323 -31.42 -0.98 3.98
C ASN A 323 -31.85 -1.02 2.50
N THR A 324 -31.93 -2.19 1.83
CA THR A 324 -32.53 -2.25 0.47
C THR A 324 -33.50 -3.38 0.19
N ASN A 325 -33.96 -4.15 1.18
CA ASN A 325 -35.02 -5.15 0.97
C ASN A 325 -36.21 -4.92 1.92
N LEU A 326 -37.04 -3.90 1.61
CA LEU A 326 -38.44 -3.89 2.00
C LEU A 326 -39.27 -4.29 0.78
N LEU A 327 -39.40 -5.61 0.59
CA LEU A 327 -40.49 -6.17 -0.19
C LEU A 327 -41.79 -5.91 0.60
N GLN A 328 -42.70 -5.13 0.02
CA GLN A 328 -44.06 -4.93 0.53
C GLN A 328 -44.80 -6.27 0.57
N PRO A 329 -45.40 -6.67 1.70
CA PRO A 329 -46.40 -7.72 1.70
C PRO A 329 -47.79 -7.12 1.48
N GLN A 330 -48.47 -7.66 0.47
CA GLN A 330 -49.89 -7.42 0.21
C GLN A 330 -50.75 -7.90 1.39
N VAL A 331 -51.80 -7.13 1.65
CA VAL A 331 -52.79 -7.28 2.70
C VAL A 331 -53.68 -8.49 2.42
N ASN A 332 -53.86 -9.39 3.40
CA ASN A 332 -55.00 -10.30 3.46
C ASN A 332 -55.51 -10.46 4.90
N THR A 333 -56.71 -9.91 5.09
CA THR A 333 -57.81 -10.20 6.03
C THR A 333 -57.64 -11.12 7.26
N LEU A 334 -58.11 -10.59 8.41
CA LEU A 334 -58.31 -11.17 9.76
C LEU A 334 -59.16 -12.47 9.82
N PRO A 335 -59.18 -13.18 10.98
CA PRO A 335 -60.27 -12.94 11.95
C PRO A 335 -59.91 -12.99 13.45
N SER A 336 -60.44 -11.98 14.16
CA SER A 336 -61.19 -11.98 15.44
C SER A 336 -60.68 -12.72 16.69
N LYS A 337 -60.39 -11.93 17.74
CA LYS A 337 -60.69 -12.28 19.14
C LYS A 337 -61.55 -11.19 19.80
N LYS A 338 -62.72 -11.62 20.28
CA LYS A 338 -63.67 -10.91 21.14
C LYS A 338 -62.98 -10.25 22.34
N ARG A 339 -63.34 -9.00 22.65
CA ARG A 339 -63.79 -8.59 24.00
C ARG A 339 -64.52 -7.23 23.99
N ARG A 340 -65.64 -7.21 24.73
CA ARG A 340 -66.51 -6.10 25.20
C ARG A 340 -65.65 -4.99 25.85
N SER A 341 -66.04 -3.72 26.04
CA SER A 341 -67.30 -2.98 26.05
C SER A 341 -66.99 -1.49 25.83
N ARG A 342 -68.02 -0.68 25.58
CA ARG A 342 -68.02 0.73 25.17
C ARG A 342 -68.48 1.64 26.31
N GLU A 343 -67.81 2.77 26.51
CA GLU A 343 -68.22 4.05 27.17
C GLU A 343 -66.91 4.83 27.47
N GLY A 344 -66.73 6.15 27.33
CA GLY A 344 -67.49 7.28 26.80
C GLY A 344 -66.51 8.47 26.64
N GLU A 345 -66.94 9.44 25.83
CA GLU A 345 -66.61 10.88 25.77
C GLU A 345 -65.16 11.47 25.75
N HIS A 346 -64.99 12.27 24.69
CA HIS A 346 -64.43 13.64 24.62
C HIS A 346 -62.91 13.94 24.59
N ASN A 347 -62.55 14.50 23.43
CA ASN A 347 -61.70 15.67 23.18
C ASN A 347 -60.21 15.43 22.86
N LYS A 348 -59.86 15.53 21.57
CA LYS A 348 -58.60 16.11 21.07
C LYS A 348 -58.74 16.50 19.59
N GLN A 349 -58.47 17.78 19.33
CA GLN A 349 -58.53 18.45 18.03
C GLN A 349 -57.51 17.89 17.01
N PRO A 350 -57.76 18.03 15.70
CA PRO A 350 -56.85 17.57 14.65
C PRO A 350 -55.60 18.46 14.54
N ARG A 351 -54.45 17.85 14.25
CA ARG A 351 -53.18 18.52 13.92
C ARG A 351 -53.31 19.33 12.61
N PRO A 352 -52.84 20.58 12.56
CA PRO A 352 -52.82 21.38 11.32
C PRO A 352 -51.77 20.87 10.31
N SER A 353 -52.07 21.08 9.03
CA SER A 353 -51.30 20.63 7.86
C SER A 353 -50.13 21.56 7.53
N LEU A 354 -49.13 21.01 6.82
CA LEU A 354 -47.82 21.57 6.42
C LEU A 354 -47.80 22.91 5.65
N GLN A 355 -48.94 23.58 5.47
CA GLN A 355 -49.06 24.84 4.74
C GLN A 355 -48.98 26.10 5.62
N GLU A 356 -48.97 25.94 6.95
CA GLU A 356 -48.78 27.04 7.92
C GLU A 356 -47.31 27.26 8.35
N PHE A 357 -46.34 26.47 7.84
CA PHE A 357 -44.92 26.58 8.23
C PHE A 357 -44.05 27.43 7.27
N VAL A 358 -44.62 27.93 6.17
CA VAL A 358 -43.86 28.66 5.12
C VAL A 358 -44.12 30.18 5.16
N SER A 359 -44.86 30.67 6.16
CA SER A 359 -45.14 32.11 6.33
C SER A 359 -44.71 32.61 7.70
N SER A 360 -43.39 32.65 7.94
CA SER A 360 -42.77 33.47 8.99
C SER A 360 -41.26 33.62 8.76
N VAL A 361 -40.87 34.24 7.65
CA VAL A 361 -39.55 34.86 7.52
C VAL A 361 -39.73 36.37 7.60
N PRO A 362 -39.28 37.05 8.66
CA PRO A 362 -39.03 38.48 8.64
C PRO A 362 -37.61 38.75 8.13
N SER A 363 -37.54 39.66 7.17
CA SER A 363 -36.34 40.29 6.62
C SER A 363 -35.72 41.30 7.59
N GLU A 364 -34.45 41.67 7.31
CA GLU A 364 -33.66 42.81 7.85
C GLU A 364 -33.04 42.60 9.25
N ASP A 365 -31.77 42.92 9.54
CA ASP A 365 -30.93 44.01 9.02
C ASP A 365 -29.41 43.71 9.02
N LEU A 366 -28.73 44.39 8.08
CA LEU A 366 -27.29 44.56 7.96
C LEU A 366 -26.79 45.74 8.82
N TYR A 367 -25.47 45.71 9.14
CA TYR A 367 -24.54 46.83 9.39
C TYR A 367 -24.20 47.33 10.84
N THR A 368 -23.07 46.80 11.36
CA THR A 368 -21.86 47.50 11.93
C THR A 368 -21.94 48.36 13.23
N PRO A 369 -20.82 48.93 13.76
CA PRO A 369 -19.62 48.29 14.33
C PRO A 369 -19.26 48.91 15.72
N ARG A 370 -18.27 48.33 16.43
CA ARG A 370 -17.32 49.08 17.27
C ARG A 370 -16.07 48.28 17.58
#